data_AF-A0A6N7TWY8-F1
#
_entry.id   AF-A0A6N7TWY8-F1
#
_cell.length_a   1.000
_cell.length_b   1.000
_cell.length_c   1.000
_cell.angle_alpha   90.00
_cell.angle_beta   90.00
_cell.angle_gamma   90.00
#
_symmetry.space_group_name_H-M   'P 1'
#
loop_
_entity.id
_entity.type
_entity.pdbx_description
1 polymer ?
#
loop_
_entity_poly.entity_id
_entity_poly.type
_entity_poly.pdbx_seq_one_letter_code
_entity_poly.pdbx_strand_id
1 'polypeptide(L)'
;MSLTNDNNPRVEVTMIFAGYEDPMAAAVEWAQSIATSRGIDPSKDQVVFIRELRRAEPSLSLKSAVYLAQMTARAYRTEGNTDGTGIKSLLDTDRNIP
;
A
#
# COMPACT_ATOMS: atom_id res chain seq x y z
N MET A 1 17.27 -21.01 14.58
CA MET A 1 16.60 -20.89 13.27
C MET A 1 17.39 -19.90 12.44
N SER A 2 17.91 -20.32 11.29
CA SER A 2 18.89 -19.58 10.49
C SER A 2 18.22 -18.53 9.59
N LEU A 3 18.85 -17.36 9.52
CA LEU A 3 18.50 -16.13 8.80
C LEU A 3 18.82 -16.22 7.29
N THR A 4 18.15 -17.09 6.53
CA THR A 4 18.22 -17.01 5.06
C THR A 4 17.03 -16.21 4.52
N ASN A 5 17.31 -14.92 4.42
CA ASN A 5 16.48 -13.80 3.99
C ASN A 5 16.18 -13.82 2.47
N ASP A 6 15.88 -14.99 1.92
CA ASP A 6 15.57 -15.21 0.50
C ASP A 6 14.08 -15.47 0.25
N ASN A 7 13.26 -15.40 1.30
CA ASN A 7 11.82 -15.54 1.15
C ASN A 7 11.27 -14.42 0.26
N ASN A 8 10.38 -14.81 -0.64
CA ASN A 8 9.66 -13.89 -1.49
C ASN A 8 8.85 -12.96 -0.57
N PRO A 9 9.05 -11.62 -0.63
CA PRO A 9 8.42 -10.71 0.32
C PRO A 9 6.89 -10.75 0.23
N ARG A 10 6.34 -11.07 -0.95
CA ARG A 10 4.91 -11.31 -1.10
C ARG A 10 4.43 -12.48 -0.25
N VAL A 11 5.16 -13.60 -0.27
CA VAL A 11 4.80 -14.82 0.48
C VAL A 11 4.89 -14.55 1.98
N GLU A 12 5.96 -13.89 2.43
CA GLU A 12 6.10 -13.52 3.85
C GLU A 12 4.97 -12.63 4.34
N VAL A 13 4.64 -11.56 3.59
CA VAL A 13 3.51 -10.70 3.92
C VAL A 13 2.20 -11.50 3.93
N THR A 14 1.93 -12.33 2.92
CA THR A 14 0.73 -13.17 2.89
C THR A 14 0.65 -14.13 4.09
N MET A 15 1.78 -14.67 4.58
CA MET A 15 1.79 -15.53 5.76
C MET A 15 1.49 -14.76 7.04
N ILE A 16 2.04 -13.56 7.21
CA ILE A 16 1.79 -12.71 8.39
C ILE A 16 0.31 -12.32 8.46
N PHE A 17 -0.31 -12.04 7.30
CA PHE A 17 -1.71 -11.62 7.19
C PHE A 17 -2.65 -12.77 6.78
N ALA A 18 -2.27 -14.03 7.00
CA ALA A 18 -3.01 -15.19 6.50
C ALA A 18 -4.44 -15.36 7.08
N GLY A 19 -4.77 -14.65 8.16
CA GLY A 19 -6.09 -14.66 8.78
C GLY A 19 -7.15 -13.79 8.09
N TYR A 20 -6.77 -13.03 7.06
CA TYR A 20 -7.68 -12.17 6.30
C TYR A 20 -8.09 -12.84 4.98
N GLU A 21 -9.28 -12.48 4.47
CA GLU A 21 -9.81 -12.99 3.19
C GLU A 21 -8.89 -12.64 2.01
N ASP A 22 -8.40 -11.39 1.97
CA ASP A 22 -7.30 -10.96 1.11
C ASP A 22 -6.11 -10.49 1.97
N PRO A 23 -5.13 -11.38 2.24
CA PRO A 23 -3.97 -11.04 3.05
C PRO A 23 -3.14 -9.86 2.52
N MET A 24 -3.09 -9.66 1.20
CA MET A 24 -2.27 -8.59 0.63
C MET A 24 -2.98 -7.24 0.71
N ALA A 25 -4.28 -7.20 0.42
CA ALA A 25 -5.08 -6.00 0.61
C ALA A 25 -5.09 -5.58 2.09
N ALA A 26 -5.34 -6.52 3.00
CA ALA A 26 -5.31 -6.28 4.44
C ALA A 26 -3.95 -5.75 4.92
N ALA A 27 -2.84 -6.27 4.39
CA ALA A 27 -1.51 -5.77 4.70
C ALA A 27 -1.30 -4.30 4.26
N VAL A 28 -1.79 -3.94 3.06
CA VAL A 28 -1.69 -2.57 2.55
C VAL A 28 -2.57 -1.62 3.36
N GLU A 29 -3.81 -2.00 3.66
CA GLU A 29 -4.72 -1.21 4.50
C GLU A 29 -4.16 -1.00 5.90
N TRP A 30 -3.61 -2.06 6.50
CA TRP A 30 -2.90 -1.97 7.77
C TRP A 30 -1.72 -0.99 7.70
N ALA A 31 -0.89 -1.08 6.66
CA ALA A 31 0.24 -0.18 6.47
C ALA A 31 -0.20 1.28 6.25
N GLN A 32 -1.29 1.51 5.51
CA GLN A 32 -1.92 2.82 5.36
C GLN A 32 -2.36 3.37 6.73
N SER A 33 -2.98 2.55 7.58
CA SER A 33 -3.41 2.97 8.92
C SER A 33 -2.23 3.44 9.80
N ILE A 34 -1.06 2.81 9.68
CA ILE A 34 0.17 3.23 10.36
C ILE A 34 0.65 4.58 9.83
N ALA A 35 0.64 4.76 8.51
CA ALA A 35 1.03 6.01 7.89
C ALA A 35 0.12 7.18 8.34
N THR A 36 -1.20 6.98 8.27
CA THR A 36 -2.20 7.97 8.68
C THR A 36 -2.09 8.30 10.16
N SER A 37 -2.02 7.31 11.05
CA SER A 37 -1.94 7.54 12.50
C SER A 37 -0.68 8.27 12.95
N ARG A 38 0.38 8.23 12.12
CA ARG A 38 1.68 8.85 12.43
C ARG A 38 1.99 10.08 11.58
N GLY A 39 1.09 10.48 10.69
CA GLY A 39 1.30 11.59 9.76
C GLY A 39 2.51 11.39 8.84
N ILE A 40 2.78 10.15 8.44
CA ILE A 40 3.91 9.79 7.58
C ILE A 40 3.40 9.72 6.14
N ASP A 41 4.08 10.37 5.19
CA ASP A 41 3.79 10.20 3.76
C ASP A 41 4.56 8.97 3.23
N PRO A 42 3.90 7.86 2.85
CA PRO A 42 4.59 6.65 2.40
C PRO A 42 5.47 6.85 1.18
N SER A 43 5.21 7.89 0.37
CA SER A 43 5.98 8.20 -0.83
C SER A 43 7.21 9.07 -0.55
N LYS A 44 7.11 9.99 0.43
CA LYS A 44 8.19 10.93 0.77
C LYS A 44 9.07 10.45 1.92
N ASP A 45 8.48 9.78 2.91
CA ASP A 45 9.12 9.43 4.19
C ASP A 45 9.49 7.94 4.28
N GLN A 46 9.90 7.32 3.18
CA GLN A 46 10.03 5.85 3.06
C GLN A 46 10.87 5.20 4.17
N VAL A 47 12.02 5.77 4.53
CA VAL A 47 12.90 5.19 5.57
C VAL A 47 12.21 5.19 6.94
N VAL A 48 11.54 6.30 7.28
CA VAL A 48 10.78 6.41 8.53
C VAL A 48 9.60 5.44 8.49
N PHE A 49 8.90 5.36 7.37
CA PHE A 49 7.77 4.46 7.20
C PHE A 49 8.16 2.99 7.38
N ILE A 50 9.20 2.53 6.68
CA ILE A 50 9.75 1.16 6.81
C ILE A 50 10.12 0.86 8.27
N ARG A 51 10.72 1.82 8.98
CA ARG A 51 11.07 1.67 10.39
C ARG A 51 9.82 1.47 11.25
N GLU A 52 8.77 2.27 11.04
CA GLU A 52 7.53 2.14 11.81
C GLU A 52 6.76 0.85 11.48
N LEU A 53 6.77 0.39 10.22
CA LEU A 53 6.21 -0.93 9.85
C LEU A 53 6.88 -2.06 10.64
N ARG A 54 8.22 -2.08 10.71
CA ARG A 54 8.96 -3.11 11.46
C ARG A 54 8.87 -2.98 12.98
N ARG A 55 8.54 -1.79 13.49
CA ARG A 55 8.23 -1.58 14.91
C ARG A 55 6.84 -2.12 15.26
N ALA A 56 5.87 -1.93 14.36
CA ALA A 56 4.51 -2.40 14.55
C ALA A 56 4.38 -3.92 14.37
N GLU A 57 5.11 -4.50 13.40
CA GLU A 57 5.15 -5.93 13.16
C GLU A 57 6.62 -6.42 13.10
N PRO A 58 7.17 -6.89 14.23
CA PRO A 58 8.56 -7.34 14.32
C PRO A 58 8.89 -8.59 13.49
N SER A 59 7.89 -9.38 13.10
CA SER A 59 8.09 -10.54 12.22
C SER A 59 8.36 -10.16 10.75
N LEU A 60 8.06 -8.92 10.36
CA LEU A 60 8.42 -8.42 9.03
C LEU A 60 9.94 -8.30 8.88
N SER A 61 10.48 -9.08 7.96
CA SER A 61 11.83 -8.87 7.44
C SER A 61 11.96 -7.48 6.81
N LEU A 62 13.21 -6.98 6.73
CA LEU A 62 13.47 -5.70 6.06
C LEU A 62 13.00 -5.71 4.60
N LYS A 63 13.19 -6.82 3.88
CA LYS A 63 12.80 -6.98 2.48
C LYS A 63 11.28 -6.88 2.32
N SER A 64 10.53 -7.51 3.22
CA SER A 64 9.06 -7.48 3.23
C SER A 64 8.50 -6.13 3.66
N ALA A 65 9.14 -5.46 4.64
CA ALA A 65 8.78 -4.10 5.01
C ALA A 65 9.01 -3.09 3.86
N VAL A 66 10.13 -3.20 3.13
CA VAL A 66 10.38 -2.39 1.93
C VAL A 66 9.32 -2.65 0.87
N TYR A 67 9.02 -3.92 0.59
CA TYR A 67 8.00 -4.31 -0.38
C TYR A 67 6.62 -3.72 -0.03
N LEU A 68 6.19 -3.86 1.23
CA LEU A 68 4.91 -3.35 1.68
C LEU A 68 4.85 -1.81 1.66
N ALA A 69 5.95 -1.13 2.01
CA ALA A 69 6.05 0.32 1.89
C ALA A 69 5.87 0.80 0.44
N GLN A 70 6.49 0.10 -0.53
CA GLN A 70 6.35 0.42 -1.95
C GLN A 70 4.92 0.18 -2.47
N MET A 71 4.27 -0.90 -2.03
CA MET A 71 2.86 -1.18 -2.37
C MET A 71 1.94 -0.08 -1.83
N THR A 72 2.16 0.33 -0.57
CA THR A 72 1.40 1.40 0.08
C THR A 72 1.59 2.74 -0.65
N ALA A 73 2.84 3.10 -1.00
CA ALA A 73 3.14 4.33 -1.74
C ALA A 73 2.56 4.34 -3.17
N ARG A 74 2.31 3.17 -3.76
CA ARG A 74 1.60 3.06 -5.05
C ARG A 74 0.10 3.30 -4.87
N ALA A 75 -0.52 2.68 -3.86
CA ALA A 75 -1.94 2.88 -3.54
C ALA A 75 -2.25 4.36 -3.24
N TYR A 76 -1.39 5.01 -2.44
CA TYR A 76 -1.54 6.42 -2.07
C TYR A 76 -1.54 7.39 -3.28
N ARG A 77 -0.81 7.05 -4.34
CA ARG A 77 -0.80 7.85 -5.58
C ARG A 77 -2.06 7.67 -6.41
N THR A 78 -2.68 6.50 -6.36
CA THR A 78 -3.93 6.24 -7.06
C THR A 78 -5.09 6.98 -6.39
N GLU A 79 -5.11 7.04 -5.05
CA GLU A 79 -6.10 7.79 -4.28
C GLU A 79 -5.88 9.32 -4.37
N GLY A 80 -4.64 9.80 -4.37
CA GLY A 80 -4.36 11.25 -4.53
C GLY A 80 -4.64 11.82 -5.94
N ASN A 81 -4.93 10.96 -6.93
CA ASN A 81 -5.20 11.36 -8.32
C ASN A 81 -6.70 11.36 -8.68
N THR A 82 -7.58 10.87 -7.79
CA THR A 82 -9.04 10.93 -8.02
C THR A 82 -9.64 12.32 -7.77
N ASP A 83 -8.84 13.25 -7.24
CA ASP A 83 -9.31 14.56 -6.80
C ASP A 83 -9.05 15.66 -7.84
N GLY A 84 -8.52 15.30 -9.02
CA GLY A 84 -8.05 16.25 -10.02
C GLY A 84 -8.29 15.82 -11.47
N THR A 85 -9.55 15.84 -11.91
CA THR A 85 -10.00 15.93 -13.33
C THR A 85 -9.52 14.82 -14.28
N GLY A 86 -10.42 13.92 -14.69
CA GLY A 86 -10.05 13.00 -15.77
C GLY A 86 -11.05 12.01 -16.34
N ILE A 87 -12.32 12.01 -15.95
CA ILE A 87 -13.35 11.29 -16.71
C ILE A 87 -14.44 12.30 -17.04
N LYS A 88 -14.22 13.12 -18.08
CA LYS A 88 -15.36 13.73 -18.77
C LYS A 88 -16.17 12.56 -19.33
N SER A 89 -17.32 12.35 -18.71
CA SER A 89 -18.43 11.55 -19.20
C SER A 89 -18.55 11.72 -20.72
N LEU A 90 -18.24 10.68 -21.48
CA LEU A 90 -18.49 10.61 -22.93
C LEU A 90 -19.97 10.30 -23.24
N LEU A 91 -20.89 10.62 -22.32
CA LEU A 91 -22.32 10.35 -22.48
C LEU A 91 -23.18 11.61 -22.64
N ASP A 92 -22.61 12.81 -22.63
CA ASP A 92 -23.33 14.04 -22.98
C ASP A 92 -23.10 14.42 -24.45
N THR A 93 -23.67 13.63 -25.36
CA THR A 93 -24.03 14.16 -26.69
C THR A 93 -25.37 13.56 -27.09
N ASP A 94 -26.37 13.80 -26.23
CA ASP A 94 -27.76 13.76 -26.65
C ASP A 94 -28.07 15.11 -27.34
N ARG A 95 -28.61 15.03 -28.56
CA ARG A 95 -29.45 16.04 -29.22
C ARG A 95 -28.84 17.42 -29.48
N ASN A 96 -28.48 17.67 -30.75
CA ASN A 96 -29.22 18.70 -31.48
C ASN A 96 -29.17 18.46 -33.00
N ILE A 97 -30.37 18.29 -33.55
CA ILE A 97 -30.69 18.28 -34.98
C ILE A 97 -30.71 19.74 -35.46
N PRO A 98 -30.26 20.00 -36.70
CA PRO A 98 -31.12 20.73 -37.63
C PRO A 98 -31.48 19.90 -38.85
#